data_AF-A0A921BAW6-F1
#
_entry.id   AF-A0A921BAW6-F1
#
_cell.length_a   1.000
_cell.length_b   1.000
_cell.length_c   1.000
_cell.angle_alpha   90.00
_cell.angle_beta   90.00
_cell.angle_gamma   90.00
#
_symmetry.space_group_name_H-M   'P 1'
#
loop_
_entity.id
_entity.type
_entity.pdbx_description
1 polymer ?
#
loop_
_entity_poly.entity_id
_entity_poly.type
_entity_poly.pdbx_seq_one_letter_code
_entity_poly.pdbx_strand_id
1 'polypeptide(L)'
;MAGKWQLKDHEAEQRLFNRRLVTAAALIVLLFGSLVAKLFNLQVTQHEYLSARSDGNRLHSQYVPPARGLIFDRKGELLADNQPIFNLTVVREQVDDMDATLDYLSHLFD
;
A
#
# COMPACT_ATOMS: atom_id res chain seq x y z
N MET A 1 -73.32 11.76 4.09
CA MET A 1 -72.76 10.70 4.95
C MET A 1 -72.90 9.37 4.22
N ALA A 2 -71.83 8.88 3.60
CA ALA A 2 -71.74 7.49 3.13
C ALA A 2 -70.26 7.14 3.00
N GLY A 3 -69.68 6.58 4.06
CA GLY A 3 -68.34 6.02 4.02
C GLY A 3 -68.33 4.86 3.04
N LYS A 4 -67.60 5.01 1.94
CA LYS A 4 -67.31 3.90 1.03
C LYS A 4 -66.47 2.89 1.81
N TRP A 5 -67.06 1.76 2.16
CA TRP A 5 -66.33 0.60 2.65
C TRP A 5 -65.50 0.06 1.48
N GLN A 6 -64.29 0.58 1.35
CA GLN A 6 -63.31 0.12 0.39
C GLN A 6 -62.75 -1.18 0.95
N LEU A 7 -63.30 -2.31 0.50
CA LEU A 7 -62.77 -3.64 0.82
C LEU A 7 -61.32 -3.67 0.31
N LYS A 8 -60.40 -3.67 1.27
CA LYS A 8 -58.96 -3.69 1.04
C LYS A 8 -58.59 -5.06 0.48
N ASP A 9 -58.17 -5.10 -0.78
CA ASP A 9 -57.83 -6.34 -1.46
C ASP A 9 -56.41 -6.78 -1.06
N HIS A 10 -56.34 -7.50 0.05
CA HIS A 10 -55.09 -7.96 0.65
C HIS A 10 -54.24 -8.80 -0.30
N GLU A 11 -54.85 -9.55 -1.21
CA GLU A 11 -54.12 -10.39 -2.16
C GLU A 11 -53.39 -9.55 -3.23
N ALA A 12 -54.00 -8.45 -3.67
CA ALA A 12 -53.40 -7.55 -4.65
C ALA A 12 -52.20 -6.80 -4.05
N GLU A 13 -52.34 -6.30 -2.82
CA GLU A 13 -51.24 -5.65 -2.08
C GLU A 13 -50.07 -6.63 -1.82
N GLN A 14 -50.39 -7.87 -1.43
CA GLN A 14 -49.39 -8.88 -1.12
C GLN A 14 -48.63 -9.37 -2.37
N ARG A 15 -49.31 -9.49 -3.52
CA ARG A 15 -48.65 -9.75 -4.81
C ARG A 15 -47.71 -8.63 -5.22
N LEU A 16 -48.12 -7.38 -5.03
CA LEU A 16 -47.29 -6.21 -5.37
C LEU A 16 -46.05 -6.12 -4.46
N PHE A 17 -46.22 -6.41 -3.17
CA PHE A 17 -45.13 -6.47 -2.19
C PHE A 17 -44.14 -7.59 -2.50
N ASN A 18 -44.62 -8.82 -2.73
CA ASN A 18 -43.76 -9.96 -3.06
C ASN A 18 -42.99 -9.73 -4.36
N ARG A 19 -43.62 -9.14 -5.39
CA ARG A 19 -42.93 -8.81 -6.63
C ARG A 19 -41.76 -7.85 -6.40
N ARG A 20 -41.95 -6.82 -5.58
CA ARG A 20 -40.90 -5.85 -5.21
C ARG A 20 -39.78 -6.52 -4.41
N LEU A 21 -40.12 -7.41 -3.49
CA LEU A 21 -39.15 -8.15 -2.70
C LEU A 21 -38.27 -9.04 -3.59
N VAL A 22 -38.88 -9.80 -4.51
CA VAL A 22 -38.16 -10.68 -5.43
C VAL A 22 -37.28 -9.88 -6.39
N THR A 23 -37.78 -8.76 -6.93
CA THR A 23 -36.96 -7.90 -7.80
C THR A 23 -35.78 -7.28 -7.07
N ALA A 24 -35.98 -6.79 -5.83
CA ALA A 24 -34.89 -6.28 -5.01
C ALA A 24 -33.86 -7.36 -4.67
N ALA A 25 -34.31 -8.56 -4.29
CA ALA A 25 -33.43 -9.69 -4.01
C ALA A 25 -32.60 -10.10 -5.23
N ALA A 26 -33.24 -10.18 -6.41
CA ALA A 26 -32.55 -10.50 -7.66
C ALA A 26 -31.49 -9.43 -8.00
N LEU A 27 -31.81 -8.15 -7.83
CA LEU A 27 -30.85 -7.06 -8.02
C LEU A 27 -29.65 -7.19 -7.07
N ILE A 28 -29.89 -7.46 -5.79
CA ILE A 28 -28.82 -7.64 -4.81
C ILE A 28 -27.92 -8.81 -5.21
N VAL A 29 -28.50 -9.96 -5.57
CA VAL A 29 -27.74 -11.14 -6.00
C VAL A 29 -26.89 -10.83 -7.23
N LEU A 30 -27.43 -10.10 -8.22
CA LEU A 30 -26.67 -9.70 -9.40
C LEU A 30 -25.49 -8.79 -9.06
N LEU A 31 -25.70 -7.80 -8.18
CA LEU A 31 -24.63 -6.89 -7.74
C LEU A 31 -23.54 -7.64 -6.98
N PHE A 32 -23.91 -8.52 -6.05
CA PHE A 32 -22.95 -9.36 -5.34
C PHE A 32 -22.22 -10.32 -6.29
N GLY A 33 -22.93 -10.90 -7.26
CA GLY A 33 -22.32 -11.75 -8.30
C GLY A 33 -21.28 -10.99 -9.12
N SER A 34 -21.55 -9.73 -9.48
CA SER A 34 -20.59 -8.86 -10.15
C SER A 34 -19.34 -8.60 -9.29
N LEU A 35 -19.50 -8.34 -7.99
CA LEU A 35 -18.38 -8.17 -7.07
C LEU A 35 -17.52 -9.45 -6.96
N VAL A 36 -18.15 -10.61 -6.85
CA VAL A 36 -17.43 -11.90 -6.80
C VAL A 36 -16.66 -12.14 -8.10
N ALA A 37 -17.28 -11.86 -9.26
CA ALA A 37 -16.59 -11.97 -10.55
C ALA A 37 -15.39 -11.02 -10.65
N LYS A 38 -15.52 -9.79 -10.13
CA LYS A 38 -14.41 -8.84 -10.07
C LYS A 38 -13.29 -9.34 -9.16
N LEU A 39 -13.62 -9.82 -7.96
CA LEU A 39 -12.64 -10.39 -7.03
C LEU A 39 -11.91 -11.57 -7.66
N PHE A 40 -12.62 -12.48 -8.33
CA PHE A 40 -12.01 -13.60 -9.04
C PHE A 40 -11.04 -13.13 -10.12
N ASN A 41 -11.39 -12.11 -10.91
CA ASN A 41 -10.47 -11.55 -11.92
C ASN A 41 -9.18 -11.00 -11.29
N LEU A 42 -9.27 -10.27 -10.17
CA LEU A 42 -8.08 -9.78 -9.47
C LEU A 42 -7.24 -10.93 -8.88
N GLN A 43 -7.90 -11.91 -8.26
CA GLN A 43 -7.24 -12.96 -7.50
C GLN A 43 -6.73 -14.13 -8.33
N VAL A 44 -7.26 -14.36 -9.53
CA VAL A 44 -6.87 -15.48 -10.39
C VAL A 44 -6.17 -14.98 -11.65
N THR A 45 -6.81 -14.10 -12.42
CA THR A 45 -6.21 -13.60 -13.68
C THR A 45 -5.03 -12.67 -13.42
N GLN A 46 -5.14 -11.79 -12.42
CA GLN A 46 -4.08 -10.80 -12.12
C GLN A 46 -3.17 -11.23 -10.97
N HIS A 47 -3.32 -12.47 -10.46
CA HIS A 47 -2.57 -12.95 -9.31
C HIS A 47 -1.06 -12.85 -9.50
N GLU A 48 -0.57 -13.43 -10.59
CA GLU A 48 0.85 -13.55 -10.88
C GLU A 48 1.49 -12.16 -11.06
N TYR A 49 0.80 -11.27 -11.77
CA TYR A 49 1.23 -9.89 -11.98
C TYR A 49 1.29 -9.08 -10.68
N LEU A 50 0.25 -9.16 -9.85
CA LEU A 50 0.16 -8.41 -8.59
C LEU A 50 1.09 -8.99 -7.52
N SER A 51 1.28 -10.32 -7.50
CA SER A 51 2.24 -10.99 -6.61
C SER A 51 3.68 -10.60 -6.95
N ALA A 52 4.06 -10.62 -8.22
CA ALA A 52 5.39 -10.21 -8.67
C ALA A 52 5.71 -8.73 -8.35
N ARG A 53 4.72 -7.83 -8.49
CA ARG A 53 4.86 -6.41 -8.11
C ARG A 53 5.03 -6.23 -6.59
N SER A 54 4.34 -7.04 -5.79
CA SER A 54 4.50 -7.04 -4.33
C SER A 54 5.90 -7.53 -3.93
N ASP A 55 6.39 -8.59 -4.57
CA ASP A 55 7.74 -9.11 -4.33
C ASP A 55 8.82 -8.12 -4.74
N GLY A 56 8.64 -7.39 -5.86
CA GLY A 56 9.54 -6.31 -6.27
C GLY A 56 9.58 -5.12 -5.31
N ASN A 57 8.47 -4.85 -4.60
CA ASN A 57 8.43 -3.85 -3.53
C ASN A 57 9.03 -4.38 -2.21
N ARG A 58 9.03 -5.70 -1.98
CA ARG A 58 9.56 -6.34 -0.77
C ARG A 58 11.06 -6.62 -0.83
N LEU A 59 11.58 -6.93 -2.01
CA LEU A 59 13.00 -7.18 -2.27
C LEU A 59 13.64 -5.96 -2.97
N HIS A 60 13.94 -4.93 -2.19
CA HIS A 60 14.96 -3.97 -2.65
C HIS A 60 16.32 -4.65 -2.50
N SER A 61 16.80 -5.29 -3.57
CA SER A 61 18.13 -5.90 -3.59
C SER A 61 19.17 -4.78 -3.52
N GLN A 62 19.55 -4.40 -2.31
CA GLN A 62 20.67 -3.51 -2.09
C GLN A 62 21.95 -4.33 -2.26
N TYR A 63 22.66 -4.08 -3.35
CA TYR A 63 23.97 -4.65 -3.58
C TYR A 63 24.94 -4.06 -2.54
N VAL A 64 25.41 -4.87 -1.59
CA VAL A 64 26.48 -4.48 -0.67
C VAL A 64 27.81 -4.80 -1.35
N PRO A 65 28.58 -3.79 -1.80
CA PRO A 65 29.89 -4.07 -2.38
C PRO A 65 30.78 -4.73 -1.33
N PRO A 66 31.60 -5.73 -1.70
CA PRO A 66 32.56 -6.31 -0.78
C PRO A 66 33.59 -5.26 -0.36
N ALA A 67 34.05 -5.33 0.90
CA ALA A 67 35.13 -4.49 1.37
C ALA A 67 36.40 -4.71 0.52
N ARG A 68 37.14 -3.64 0.24
CA ARG A 68 38.44 -3.75 -0.44
C ARG A 68 39.40 -4.60 0.40
N GLY A 69 40.16 -5.46 -0.27
CA GLY A 69 41.22 -6.23 0.38
C GLY A 69 42.33 -5.33 0.92
N LEU A 70 42.99 -5.80 1.98
CA LEU A 70 44.16 -5.16 2.58
C LEU A 70 45.38 -5.34 1.66
N ILE A 71 46.17 -4.29 1.48
CA ILE A 71 47.41 -4.33 0.67
C ILE A 71 48.60 -4.43 1.63
N PHE A 72 49.45 -5.45 1.44
CA PHE A 72 50.66 -5.67 2.24
C PHE A 72 51.93 -5.58 1.38
N ASP A 73 53.04 -5.14 1.98
CA ASP A 73 54.39 -5.29 1.39
C ASP A 73 54.87 -6.76 1.48
N ARG A 74 55.95 -7.10 0.77
CA ARG A 74 56.64 -8.41 0.79
C ARG A 74 57.05 -8.88 2.19
N LYS A 75 57.18 -7.94 3.15
CA LYS A 75 57.51 -8.22 4.56
C LYS A 75 56.27 -8.39 5.44
N GLY A 76 55.06 -8.31 4.89
CA GLY A 76 53.80 -8.44 5.63
C GLY A 76 53.33 -7.15 6.32
N GLU A 77 53.94 -6.00 6.04
CA GLU A 77 53.54 -4.71 6.59
C GLU A 77 52.36 -4.13 5.78
N LEU A 78 51.34 -3.63 6.49
CA LEU A 78 50.12 -3.09 5.90
C LEU A 78 50.38 -1.73 5.23
N LEU A 79 50.14 -1.64 3.93
CA LEU A 79 50.34 -0.42 3.13
C LEU A 79 49.03 0.32 2.85
N ALA A 80 47.89 -0.40 2.74
CA ALA A 80 46.59 0.22 2.54
C ALA A 80 45.47 -0.60 3.17
N ASP A 81 44.57 0.11 3.84
CA ASP A 81 43.37 -0.41 4.49
C ASP A 81 42.16 0.48 4.14
N ASN A 82 40.97 -0.09 4.26
CA ASN A 82 39.70 0.60 4.07
C ASN A 82 39.28 1.29 5.38
N GLN A 83 39.60 2.57 5.52
CA GLN A 83 39.19 3.36 6.68
C GLN A 83 37.78 3.97 6.44
N PRO A 84 36.84 3.83 7.40
CA PRO A 84 35.51 4.40 7.25
C PRO A 84 35.56 5.93 7.24
N ILE A 85 34.86 6.56 6.29
CA ILE A 85 34.67 8.00 6.22
C ILE A 85 33.26 8.33 6.73
N PHE A 86 33.17 9.21 7.71
CA PHE A 86 31.89 9.68 8.24
C PHE A 86 31.50 10.99 7.56
N ASN A 87 30.35 11.00 6.87
CA ASN A 87 29.81 12.18 6.22
C ASN A 87 28.50 12.61 6.91
N LEU A 88 28.40 13.88 7.30
CA LEU A 88 27.15 14.47 7.78
C LEU A 88 26.35 14.99 6.57
N THR A 89 25.09 14.59 6.45
CA THR A 89 24.19 15.03 5.38
C THR A 89 22.89 15.56 5.99
N VAL A 90 22.42 16.70 5.50
CA VAL A 90 21.17 17.33 5.95
C VAL A 90 20.20 17.41 4.78
N VAL A 91 18.96 16.98 5.00
CA VAL A 91 17.87 17.08 4.03
C VAL A 91 17.01 18.28 4.39
N ARG A 92 16.97 19.29 3.52
CA ARG A 92 16.38 20.60 3.81
C ARG A 92 14.90 20.53 4.18
N GLU A 93 14.16 19.60 3.59
CA GLU A 93 12.72 19.43 3.81
C GLU A 93 12.37 18.83 5.18
N GLN A 94 13.36 18.27 5.89
CA GLN A 94 13.18 17.64 7.20
C GLN A 94 13.67 18.53 8.35
N VAL A 95 14.03 19.79 8.05
CA VAL A 95 14.59 20.74 9.01
C VAL A 95 13.66 21.93 9.13
N ASP A 96 13.21 22.22 10.34
CA ASP A 96 12.32 23.35 10.63
C ASP A 96 13.03 24.70 10.43
N ASP A 97 14.24 24.84 10.96
CA ASP A 97 15.08 26.05 10.84
C ASP A 97 16.51 25.68 10.44
N MET A 98 16.88 26.02 9.20
CA MET A 98 18.18 25.71 8.64
C MET A 98 19.30 26.56 9.27
N ASP A 99 19.03 27.83 9.54
CA ASP A 99 20.05 28.75 10.04
C ASP A 99 20.42 28.39 11.47
N ALA A 100 19.43 28.07 12.31
CA ALA A 100 19.66 27.58 13.68
C ALA A 100 20.37 26.22 13.70
N THR A 101 20.05 25.33 12.76
CA THR A 101 20.68 24.01 12.67
C THR A 101 22.16 24.15 12.25
N LEU A 102 22.47 25.02 11.30
CA LEU A 102 23.85 25.27 10.88
C LEU A 102 24.68 25.91 11.98
N ASP A 103 24.11 26.88 12.71
CA ASP A 103 24.78 27.52 13.85
C ASP A 103 25.06 26.50 14.97
N TYR A 104 24.10 25.62 15.27
CA TYR A 104 24.32 24.52 16.23
C TYR A 104 25.44 23.56 15.77
N LEU A 105 25.43 23.17 14.49
CA LEU A 105 26.46 22.27 13.95
C LEU A 105 27.85 22.91 13.96
N SER A 106 27.97 24.22 13.69
CA SER A 106 29.28 24.90 13.74
C SER A 106 29.87 24.97 15.14
N HIS A 107 29.05 24.96 16.20
CA HIS A 107 29.54 24.91 17.58
C HIS A 107 29.99 23.51 18.02
N LEU A 108 29.58 22.46 17.28
CA LEU A 108 29.86 21.06 17.61
C LEU A 108 31.15 20.54 16.96
N PHE A 109 31.56 21.17 15.86
CA PHE A 109 32.79 20.87 15.14
C PHE A 109 33.72 22.10 15.20
N ASP A 110 34.50 22.20 16.28
CA ASP A 110 35.60 23.17 16.46
C ASP A 110 36.93 22.55 15.97
#